data_AF-A0A973SA17-F1
#
_entry.id   AF-A0A973SA17-F1
#
_cell.length_a   1.000
_cell.length_b   1.000
_cell.length_c   1.000
_cell.angle_alpha   90.00
_cell.angle_beta   90.00
_cell.angle_gamma   90.00
#
_symmetry.space_group_name_H-M   'P 1'
#
loop_
_entity.id
_entity.type
_entity.pdbx_description
1 polymer ?
#
loop_
_entity_poly.entity_id
_entity_poly.type
_entity_poly.pdbx_seq_one_letter_code
_entity_poly.pdbx_strand_id
1 'polypeptide(L)'
;MTLSPQWLDELRARTTLSSVIMPSVKLVRAGREWKACCPFHNEKTPSFTVNDDKGFYHCFGCGAHGDAIRFLTDNRGMPFMDAVKELAAKAGMEVPAPDPRAMEQAERAASLTDVMAEVAKWYSEQLNGLGGADAREYLKRRGIDAATAQRFGLGLAPDNRTALKRALAKKLGEDKLIDTGMLIQPEEGEKESYDRFRGRLMIPIRDPRGRVIGFGGRILGEGEPKYLNSPQTVLFDKGRTLYNLDRAGPASRTAKRLIVVEGYMDVIALDRAGISEVVAPNGTALTEGQLERLWRLDPSPILCFDGDNAGRKAAIRAATRALPLLRPDRTLRFVELPAGQDPDDMIESGGRDAFEELLASPEPLDARLWRYELDAEPLTTPEAWASLKQRLIAHAATVGHADLGRMYREDWLNRFYELRRPAQAPQRSFAPRGTFKSGRWTPPAPPVREEAKSIASSGIDAPTARALLLGFANFPEELPAHCEQLASLPIPDKSTAKMRDELVNAAFSGTTLDREGINTILGGDGATGRNASRTMGFSFTRRDSDPDRARSDLAAAVEIIAASEEVDKALADATERLKRDLTEEALSEQQRLIAAQRTLRERLAQLAGTD
;
A
#
# COMPACT_ATOMS: atom_id res chain seq x y z
N MET A 1 27.38 -16.02 5.64
CA MET A 1 28.45 -15.03 5.42
C MET A 1 27.90 -13.66 5.75
N THR A 2 28.27 -13.09 6.89
CA THR A 2 27.90 -11.72 7.20
C THR A 2 29.20 -10.94 7.24
N LEU A 3 29.55 -10.31 6.12
CA LEU A 3 30.56 -9.26 6.13
C LEU A 3 30.00 -8.16 7.04
N SER A 4 30.68 -7.85 8.14
CA SER A 4 30.19 -6.82 9.04
C SER A 4 30.18 -5.48 8.29
N PRO A 5 29.21 -4.59 8.56
CA PRO A 5 29.22 -3.23 7.99
C PRO A 5 30.57 -2.54 8.21
N GLN A 6 31.16 -2.70 9.40
CA GLN A 6 32.47 -2.17 9.75
C GLN A 6 33.60 -2.69 8.84
N TRP A 7 33.60 -3.99 8.51
CA TRP A 7 34.62 -4.55 7.62
C TRP A 7 34.47 -4.04 6.18
N LEU A 8 33.23 -3.87 5.70
CA LEU A 8 32.96 -3.26 4.40
C LEU A 8 33.38 -1.79 4.35
N ASP A 9 33.16 -1.05 5.43
CA ASP A 9 33.60 0.34 5.54
C ASP A 9 35.13 0.45 5.55
N GLU A 10 35.81 -0.47 6.25
CA GLU A 10 37.27 -0.57 6.22
C GLU A 10 37.79 -0.89 4.81
N LEU A 11 37.15 -1.83 4.11
CA LEU A 11 37.49 -2.16 2.72
C LEU A 11 37.33 -0.94 1.80
N ARG A 12 36.25 -0.17 1.95
CA ARG A 12 36.04 1.08 1.20
C ARG A 12 37.12 2.10 1.52
N ALA A 13 37.47 2.28 2.79
CA ALA A 13 38.48 3.25 3.22
C ALA A 13 39.89 2.92 2.70
N ARG A 14 40.22 1.63 2.54
CA ARG A 14 41.50 1.19 1.97
C ARG A 14 41.52 1.11 0.45
N THR A 15 40.39 1.35 -0.21
CA THR A 15 40.26 1.25 -1.66
C THR A 15 40.22 2.64 -2.28
N THR A 16 41.25 3.01 -3.05
CA THR A 16 41.23 4.23 -3.86
C THR A 16 40.34 4.00 -5.09
N LEU A 17 39.24 4.75 -5.21
CA LEU A 17 38.24 4.52 -6.26
C LEU A 17 38.79 4.75 -7.68
N SER A 18 39.60 5.78 -7.87
CA SER A 18 40.23 6.07 -9.17
C SER A 18 41.12 4.92 -9.65
N SER A 19 41.83 4.22 -8.75
CA SER A 19 42.69 3.08 -9.12
C SER A 19 41.88 1.87 -9.59
N VAL A 20 40.65 1.70 -9.09
CA VAL A 20 39.71 0.66 -9.53
C VAL A 20 39.12 0.96 -10.90
N ILE A 21 38.86 2.25 -11.18
CA ILE A 21 38.17 2.70 -12.40
C ILE A 21 39.13 2.89 -13.58
N MET A 22 40.34 3.39 -13.34
CA MET A 22 41.32 3.76 -14.38
C MET A 22 41.68 2.64 -15.37
N PRO A 23 41.68 1.34 -15.00
CA PRO A 23 41.86 0.25 -15.96
C PRO A 23 40.74 0.12 -17.00
N SER A 24 39.53 0.59 -16.69
CA SER A 24 38.35 0.47 -17.57
C SER A 24 37.95 1.80 -18.22
N VAL A 25 38.34 2.93 -17.62
CA VAL A 25 37.91 4.27 -18.05
C VAL A 25 39.09 5.22 -18.02
N LYS A 26 39.27 5.98 -19.11
CA LYS A 26 40.32 7.00 -19.19
C LYS A 26 39.96 8.22 -18.35
N LEU A 27 40.40 8.22 -17.10
CA LEU A 27 40.23 9.32 -16.15
C LEU A 27 41.22 10.47 -16.44
N VAL A 28 40.72 11.71 -16.44
CA VAL A 28 41.51 12.94 -16.56
C VAL A 28 41.38 13.73 -15.26
N ARG A 29 42.49 14.23 -14.73
CA ARG A 29 42.49 14.99 -13.47
C ARG A 29 41.82 16.36 -13.66
N ALA A 30 40.88 16.70 -12.78
CA ALA A 30 40.14 17.95 -12.77
C ALA A 30 40.09 18.51 -11.34
N GLY A 31 41.16 19.19 -10.93
CA GLY A 31 41.32 19.69 -9.56
C GLY A 31 41.53 18.55 -8.56
N ARG A 32 40.63 18.44 -7.57
CA ARG A 32 40.63 17.36 -6.56
C ARG A 32 39.88 16.10 -7.00
N GLU A 33 39.22 16.15 -8.15
CA GLU A 33 38.43 15.03 -8.68
C GLU A 33 39.00 14.55 -10.02
N TRP A 34 38.50 13.42 -10.48
CA TRP A 34 38.76 12.90 -11.82
C TRP A 34 37.50 13.01 -12.67
N LYS A 35 37.67 13.24 -13.98
CA LYS A 35 36.59 13.32 -14.97
C LYS A 35 36.81 12.34 -16.11
N ALA A 36 35.72 11.77 -16.63
CA ALA A 36 35.72 10.96 -17.85
C ALA A 36 34.36 10.98 -18.55
N CYS A 37 34.29 10.40 -19.75
CA CYS A 37 33.01 9.95 -20.31
C CYS A 37 32.50 8.76 -19.50
N CYS A 38 31.20 8.72 -19.27
CA CYS A 38 30.55 7.72 -18.44
C CYS A 38 30.65 6.32 -19.06
N PRO A 39 31.04 5.29 -18.27
CA PRO A 39 31.04 3.91 -18.76
C PRO A 39 29.65 3.27 -18.76
N PHE A 40 28.66 3.88 -18.09
CA PHE A 40 27.30 3.34 -17.96
C PHE A 40 26.35 3.79 -19.06
N HIS A 41 26.71 4.80 -19.86
CA HIS A 41 25.92 5.28 -20.99
C HIS A 41 26.81 5.95 -22.03
N ASN A 42 26.37 6.01 -23.28
CA ASN A 42 27.19 6.52 -24.38
C ASN A 42 27.08 8.05 -24.48
N GLU A 43 28.17 8.76 -24.23
CA GLU A 43 28.25 10.22 -24.32
C GLU A 43 29.57 10.70 -24.96
N LYS A 44 29.57 11.92 -25.52
CA LYS A 44 30.75 12.54 -26.14
C LYS A 44 31.45 13.55 -25.22
N THR A 45 30.76 14.05 -24.21
CA THR A 45 31.28 15.05 -23.26
C THR A 45 31.48 14.40 -21.88
N PRO A 46 32.58 14.65 -21.17
CA PRO A 46 32.81 14.06 -19.86
C PRO A 46 31.78 14.49 -18.80
N SER A 47 30.87 13.61 -18.39
CA SER A 47 29.93 13.87 -17.28
C SER A 47 30.16 12.97 -16.05
N PHE A 48 31.12 12.06 -16.11
CA PHE A 48 31.46 11.14 -15.03
C PHE A 48 32.54 11.73 -14.13
N THR A 49 32.22 11.97 -12.86
CA THR A 49 33.16 12.48 -11.84
C THR A 49 33.48 11.41 -10.81
N VAL A 50 34.76 11.30 -10.43
CA VAL A 50 35.24 10.38 -9.39
C VAL A 50 35.94 11.19 -8.30
N ASN A 51 35.53 11.02 -7.06
CA ASN A 51 36.12 11.68 -5.91
C ASN A 51 36.74 10.63 -4.98
N ASP A 52 38.08 10.58 -4.93
CA ASP A 52 38.81 9.62 -4.08
C ASP A 52 38.65 9.94 -2.59
N ASP A 53 38.63 11.22 -2.21
CA ASP A 53 38.49 11.65 -0.81
C ASP A 53 37.14 11.26 -0.22
N LYS A 54 36.08 11.32 -1.03
CA LYS A 54 34.71 10.96 -0.64
C LYS A 54 34.36 9.50 -0.95
N GLY A 55 35.20 8.78 -1.71
CA GLY A 55 35.02 7.37 -2.03
C GLY A 55 33.85 7.03 -2.96
N PHE A 56 33.33 7.99 -3.74
CA PHE A 56 32.22 7.74 -4.68
C PHE A 56 32.45 8.34 -6.06
N TYR A 57 31.74 7.79 -7.05
CA TYR A 57 31.60 8.35 -8.38
C TYR A 57 30.16 8.84 -8.60
N HIS A 58 29.99 9.84 -9.47
CA HIS A 58 28.69 10.32 -9.90
C HIS A 58 28.72 10.70 -11.39
N CYS A 59 27.71 10.31 -12.15
CA CYS A 59 27.52 10.74 -13.53
C CYS A 59 26.41 11.79 -13.61
N PHE A 60 26.74 13.00 -14.07
CA PHE A 60 25.75 14.05 -14.26
C PHE A 60 24.85 13.86 -15.49
N GLY A 61 25.23 12.99 -16.43
CA GLY A 61 24.43 12.65 -17.60
C GLY A 61 23.31 11.63 -17.30
N CYS A 62 23.66 10.48 -16.73
CA CYS A 62 22.71 9.38 -16.49
C CYS A 62 22.33 9.15 -15.01
N GLY A 63 22.92 9.89 -14.07
CA GLY A 63 22.65 9.73 -12.64
C GLY A 63 23.33 8.52 -11.98
N ALA A 64 24.17 7.78 -12.70
CA ALA A 64 24.90 6.64 -12.13
C ALA A 64 25.77 7.09 -10.94
N HIS A 65 25.62 6.43 -9.80
CA HIS A 65 26.29 6.79 -8.54
C HIS A 65 26.67 5.54 -7.75
N GLY A 66 27.87 5.50 -7.18
CA GLY A 66 28.33 4.34 -6.42
C GLY A 66 29.74 4.44 -5.85
N ASP A 67 30.13 3.40 -5.12
CA ASP A 67 31.47 3.20 -4.57
C ASP A 67 32.29 2.21 -5.44
N ALA A 68 33.47 1.83 -4.97
CA ALA A 68 34.36 0.91 -5.69
C ALA A 68 33.73 -0.48 -5.90
N ILE A 69 32.99 -0.98 -4.92
CA ILE A 69 32.31 -2.28 -5.02
C ILE A 69 31.23 -2.18 -6.10
N ARG A 70 30.41 -1.13 -6.02
CA ARG A 70 29.32 -0.88 -6.96
C ARG A 70 29.80 -0.67 -8.39
N PHE A 71 30.96 -0.03 -8.57
CA PHE A 71 31.59 0.06 -9.89
C PHE A 71 31.90 -1.33 -10.46
N LEU A 72 32.50 -2.23 -9.67
CA LEU A 72 32.79 -3.60 -10.12
C LEU A 72 31.53 -4.42 -10.40
N THR A 73 30.47 -4.26 -9.60
CA THR A 73 29.22 -4.98 -9.82
C THR A 73 28.47 -4.46 -11.03
N ASP A 74 28.29 -3.14 -11.12
CA ASP A 74 27.38 -2.52 -12.08
C ASP A 74 28.05 -2.35 -13.45
N ASN A 75 29.36 -2.07 -13.50
CA ASN A 75 30.10 -1.87 -14.74
C ASN A 75 30.72 -3.18 -15.28
N ARG A 76 31.32 -4.00 -14.40
CA ARG A 76 31.97 -5.26 -14.81
C ARG A 76 31.07 -6.49 -14.68
N GLY A 77 29.84 -6.34 -14.18
CA GLY A 77 28.93 -7.46 -13.97
C GLY A 77 29.43 -8.47 -12.93
N MET A 78 30.38 -8.07 -12.08
CA MET A 78 31.02 -8.98 -11.13
C MET A 78 30.05 -9.30 -9.98
N PRO A 79 29.92 -10.58 -9.55
CA PRO A 79 29.17 -10.91 -8.34
C PRO A 79 29.74 -10.15 -7.13
N PHE A 80 28.87 -9.65 -6.25
CA PHE A 80 29.27 -8.82 -5.10
C PHE A 80 30.44 -9.39 -4.28
N MET A 81 30.40 -10.70 -3.98
CA MET A 81 31.47 -11.35 -3.20
C MET A 81 32.80 -11.44 -3.96
N ASP A 82 32.76 -11.56 -5.29
CA ASP A 82 33.98 -11.59 -6.10
C ASP A 82 34.57 -10.18 -6.20
N ALA A 83 33.73 -9.15 -6.29
CA ALA A 83 34.15 -7.75 -6.20
C ALA A 83 34.80 -7.45 -4.85
N VAL A 84 34.19 -7.91 -3.76
CA VAL A 84 34.76 -7.79 -2.41
C VAL A 84 36.12 -8.49 -2.31
N LYS A 85 36.26 -9.72 -2.83
CA LYS A 85 37.53 -10.46 -2.83
C LYS A 85 38.61 -9.77 -3.65
N GLU A 86 38.27 -9.26 -4.83
CA GLU A 86 39.23 -8.53 -5.69
C GLU A 86 39.74 -7.26 -5.00
N LEU A 87 38.83 -6.48 -4.41
CA LEU A 87 39.21 -5.27 -3.68
C LEU A 87 40.00 -5.59 -2.40
N ALA A 88 39.61 -6.63 -1.66
CA ALA A 88 40.32 -7.03 -0.44
C ALA A 88 41.75 -7.49 -0.75
N ALA A 89 41.95 -8.26 -1.83
CA ALA A 89 43.28 -8.64 -2.30
C ALA A 89 44.14 -7.42 -2.67
N LYS A 90 43.56 -6.42 -3.34
CA LYS A 90 44.24 -5.16 -3.68
C LYS A 90 44.55 -4.30 -2.45
N ALA A 91 43.67 -4.32 -1.45
CA ALA A 91 43.79 -3.57 -0.20
C ALA A 91 44.64 -4.28 0.87
N GLY A 92 45.18 -5.47 0.57
CA GLY A 92 45.91 -6.30 1.54
C GLY A 92 45.07 -6.72 2.74
N MET A 93 43.75 -6.86 2.56
CA MET A 93 42.81 -7.30 3.59
C MET A 93 42.47 -8.77 3.39
N GLU A 94 42.54 -9.55 4.46
CA GLU A 94 41.97 -10.89 4.46
C GLU A 94 40.44 -10.79 4.51
N VAL A 95 39.78 -11.49 3.58
CA VAL A 95 38.32 -11.67 3.62
C VAL A 95 38.03 -12.66 4.74
N PRO A 96 37.14 -12.34 5.71
CA PRO A 96 36.81 -13.25 6.80
C PRO A 96 36.46 -14.64 6.27
N ALA A 97 37.12 -15.66 6.80
CA ALA A 97 36.89 -17.04 6.41
C ALA A 97 35.39 -17.36 6.55
N PRO A 98 34.75 -17.97 5.55
CA PRO A 98 33.37 -18.39 5.70
C PRO A 98 33.32 -19.41 6.85
N ASP A 99 32.31 -19.28 7.71
CA ASP A 99 32.03 -20.25 8.77
C ASP A 99 32.14 -21.68 8.19
N PRO A 100 32.97 -22.57 8.75
CA PRO A 100 33.12 -23.94 8.26
C PRO A 100 31.77 -24.65 8.05
N ARG A 101 30.77 -24.35 8.89
CA ARG A 101 29.40 -24.87 8.72
C ARG A 101 28.70 -24.29 7.49
N ALA A 102 28.91 -23.02 7.16
CA ALA A 102 28.37 -22.40 5.97
C ALA A 102 29.06 -22.90 4.69
N MET A 103 30.35 -23.27 4.75
CA MET A 103 31.06 -23.93 3.64
C MET A 103 30.49 -25.33 3.40
N GLU A 104 30.36 -26.14 4.45
CA GLU A 104 29.79 -27.49 4.36
C GLU A 104 28.34 -27.44 3.83
N GLN A 105 27.52 -26.49 4.28
CA GLN A 105 26.18 -26.27 3.75
C GLN A 105 26.17 -25.86 2.28
N ALA A 106 27.12 -25.02 1.84
CA ALA A 106 27.23 -24.60 0.44
C ALA A 106 27.67 -25.75 -0.47
N GLU A 107 28.62 -26.58 -0.02
CA GLU A 107 29.06 -27.79 -0.72
C GLU A 107 27.94 -28.83 -0.80
N ARG A 108 27.22 -29.04 0.31
CA ARG A 108 26.02 -29.90 0.33
C ARG A 108 24.97 -29.38 -0.65
N ALA A 109 24.66 -28.09 -0.64
CA ALA A 109 23.70 -27.49 -1.56
C ALA A 109 24.15 -27.59 -3.04
N ALA A 110 25.44 -27.43 -3.32
CA ALA A 110 25.99 -27.64 -4.67
C ALA A 110 25.77 -29.08 -5.12
N SER A 111 26.12 -30.06 -4.28
CA SER A 111 25.89 -31.48 -4.58
C SER A 111 24.40 -31.81 -4.79
N LEU A 112 23.49 -31.22 -4.02
CA LEU A 112 22.05 -31.44 -4.20
C LEU A 112 21.51 -30.79 -5.49
N THR A 113 22.11 -29.68 -5.94
CA THR A 113 21.74 -29.04 -7.20
C THR A 113 22.09 -29.92 -8.40
N ASP A 114 23.24 -30.59 -8.36
CA ASP A 114 23.64 -31.57 -9.39
C ASP A 114 22.69 -32.78 -9.42
N VAL A 115 22.24 -33.24 -8.25
CA VAL A 115 21.21 -34.29 -8.14
C VAL A 115 19.91 -33.84 -8.83
N MET A 116 19.44 -32.63 -8.56
CA MET A 116 18.23 -32.09 -9.20
C MET A 116 18.36 -31.94 -10.72
N ALA A 117 19.56 -31.60 -11.23
CA ALA A 117 19.81 -31.53 -12.66
C ALA A 117 19.70 -32.91 -13.33
N GLU A 118 20.27 -33.96 -12.71
CA GLU A 118 20.16 -35.35 -13.20
C GLU A 118 18.71 -35.86 -13.13
N VAL A 119 17.98 -35.53 -12.07
CA VAL A 119 16.54 -35.85 -11.96
C VAL A 119 15.74 -35.15 -13.06
N ALA A 120 15.98 -33.86 -13.31
CA ALA A 120 15.31 -33.11 -14.38
C ALA A 120 15.58 -33.71 -15.76
N LYS A 121 16.84 -34.10 -16.02
CA LYS A 121 17.24 -34.79 -17.25
C LYS A 121 16.48 -36.11 -17.40
N TRP A 122 16.43 -36.93 -16.36
CA TRP A 122 15.71 -38.20 -16.39
C TRP A 122 14.21 -38.02 -16.67
N TYR A 123 13.54 -37.06 -16.00
CA TYR A 123 12.13 -36.77 -16.28
C TYR A 123 11.90 -36.31 -17.73
N SER A 124 12.81 -35.51 -18.29
CA SER A 124 12.75 -35.11 -19.70
C SER A 124 12.91 -36.33 -20.64
N GLU A 125 13.83 -37.25 -20.34
CA GLU A 125 13.97 -38.51 -21.07
C GLU A 125 12.69 -39.36 -21.00
N GLN A 126 12.04 -39.45 -19.84
CA GLN A 126 10.76 -40.15 -19.69
C GLN A 126 9.64 -39.52 -20.54
N LEU A 127 9.57 -38.19 -20.61
CA LEU A 127 8.61 -37.49 -21.46
C LEU A 127 8.84 -37.75 -22.94
N ASN A 128 10.09 -37.91 -23.37
CA ASN A 128 10.46 -38.19 -24.75
C ASN A 128 10.43 -39.69 -25.10
N GLY A 129 10.41 -40.56 -24.10
CA GLY A 129 10.37 -42.02 -24.28
C GLY A 129 8.99 -42.56 -24.67
N LEU A 130 8.89 -43.89 -24.79
CA LEU A 130 7.68 -44.60 -25.18
C LEU A 130 6.51 -44.33 -24.22
N GLY A 131 6.77 -44.32 -22.91
CA GLY A 131 5.75 -44.04 -21.88
C GLY A 131 5.25 -42.59 -21.83
N GLY A 132 5.85 -41.68 -22.61
CA GLY A 132 5.49 -40.26 -22.64
C GLY A 132 4.37 -39.88 -23.59
N ALA A 133 3.78 -40.83 -24.33
CA ALA A 133 2.81 -40.54 -25.39
C ALA A 133 1.61 -39.70 -24.91
N ASP A 134 0.96 -40.11 -23.82
CA ASP A 134 -0.22 -39.41 -23.28
C ASP A 134 0.13 -38.01 -22.75
N ALA A 135 1.31 -37.87 -22.13
CA ALA A 135 1.81 -36.59 -21.65
C ALA A 135 2.07 -35.61 -22.81
N ARG A 136 2.68 -36.10 -23.91
CA ARG A 136 2.92 -35.29 -25.12
C ARG A 136 1.61 -34.92 -25.81
N GLU A 137 0.62 -35.82 -25.85
CA GLU A 137 -0.69 -35.52 -26.40
C GLU A 137 -1.45 -34.49 -25.54
N TYR A 138 -1.34 -34.58 -24.21
CA TYR A 138 -1.84 -33.54 -23.31
C TYR A 138 -1.18 -32.18 -23.58
N LEU A 139 0.15 -32.12 -23.69
CA LEU A 139 0.88 -30.89 -24.00
C LEU A 139 0.46 -30.30 -25.35
N LYS A 140 0.30 -31.15 -26.37
CA LYS A 140 -0.14 -30.75 -27.70
C LYS A 140 -1.55 -30.15 -27.69
N ARG A 141 -2.49 -30.73 -26.93
CA ARG A 141 -3.84 -30.16 -26.74
C ARG A 141 -3.82 -28.80 -26.05
N ARG A 142 -2.84 -28.56 -25.19
CA ARG A 142 -2.55 -27.23 -24.60
C ARG A 142 -1.72 -26.34 -25.53
N GLY A 143 -1.43 -26.75 -26.76
CA GLY A 143 -0.60 -26.05 -27.73
C GLY A 143 0.90 -26.03 -27.40
N ILE A 144 1.36 -26.73 -26.37
CA ILE A 144 2.77 -26.78 -25.99
C ILE A 144 3.50 -27.76 -26.90
N ASP A 145 4.27 -27.21 -27.83
CA ASP A 145 5.12 -27.99 -28.74
C ASP A 145 6.39 -28.54 -28.05
N ALA A 146 7.11 -29.42 -28.75
CA ALA A 146 8.32 -30.05 -28.23
C ALA A 146 9.42 -29.01 -27.91
N ALA A 147 9.54 -27.95 -28.70
CA ALA A 147 10.54 -26.90 -28.49
C ALA A 147 10.24 -26.12 -27.19
N THR A 148 8.97 -25.84 -26.92
CA THR A 148 8.54 -25.17 -25.69
C THR A 148 8.67 -26.09 -24.49
N ALA A 149 8.27 -27.36 -24.62
CA ALA A 149 8.45 -28.35 -23.58
C ALA A 149 9.94 -28.48 -23.19
N GLN A 150 10.84 -28.52 -24.18
CA GLN A 150 12.28 -28.53 -23.94
C GLN A 150 12.78 -27.23 -23.29
N ARG A 151 12.31 -26.06 -23.78
CA ARG A 151 12.70 -24.73 -23.27
C ARG A 151 12.35 -24.55 -21.80
N PHE A 152 11.18 -25.01 -21.37
CA PHE A 152 10.77 -25.01 -19.96
C PHE A 152 11.32 -26.21 -19.17
N GLY A 153 11.91 -27.20 -19.84
CA GLY A 153 12.45 -28.41 -19.22
C GLY A 153 11.36 -29.34 -18.68
N LEU A 154 10.19 -29.35 -19.32
CA LEU A 154 9.09 -30.24 -18.94
C LEU A 154 9.52 -31.71 -19.02
N GLY A 155 8.99 -32.52 -18.13
CA GLY A 155 9.28 -33.94 -18.03
C GLY A 155 8.08 -34.77 -17.62
N LEU A 156 8.26 -36.07 -17.41
CA LEU A 156 7.22 -36.99 -16.98
C LEU A 156 7.74 -37.86 -15.83
N ALA A 157 7.03 -37.85 -14.71
CA ALA A 157 7.19 -38.88 -13.68
C ALA A 157 6.32 -40.09 -14.09
N PRO A 158 6.93 -41.26 -14.34
CA PRO A 158 6.17 -42.47 -14.65
C PRO A 158 5.17 -42.80 -13.55
N ASP A 159 4.07 -43.46 -13.89
CA ASP A 159 3.11 -43.96 -12.90
C ASP A 159 3.64 -45.24 -12.23
N ASN A 160 4.69 -45.08 -11.43
CA ASN A 160 5.33 -46.15 -10.71
C ASN A 160 5.86 -45.61 -9.38
N ARG A 161 5.74 -46.39 -8.30
CA ARG A 161 6.16 -45.97 -6.96
C ARG A 161 7.67 -45.90 -6.77
N THR A 162 8.49 -46.46 -7.65
CA THR A 162 9.93 -46.63 -7.44
C THR A 162 10.76 -46.42 -8.71
N ALA A 163 10.19 -45.86 -9.77
CA ALA A 163 10.88 -45.73 -11.06
C ALA A 163 12.10 -44.80 -10.94
N LEU A 164 11.95 -43.64 -10.30
CA LEU A 164 13.04 -42.71 -10.04
C LEU A 164 14.07 -43.34 -9.10
N LYS A 165 13.62 -43.95 -7.99
CA LYS A 165 14.51 -44.66 -7.05
C LYS A 165 15.38 -45.68 -7.77
N ARG A 166 14.78 -46.57 -8.57
CA ARG A 166 15.51 -47.62 -9.30
C ARG A 166 16.48 -47.05 -10.33
N ALA A 167 16.11 -45.96 -10.99
CA ALA A 167 16.94 -45.33 -12.02
C ALA A 167 18.15 -44.58 -11.45
N LEU A 168 17.97 -43.83 -10.36
CA LEU A 168 18.95 -42.83 -9.92
C LEU A 168 19.52 -43.04 -8.52
N ALA A 169 18.89 -43.79 -7.62
CA ALA A 169 19.36 -43.88 -6.23
C ALA A 169 20.77 -44.49 -6.11
N LYS A 170 21.08 -45.51 -6.92
CA LYS A 170 22.44 -46.11 -6.96
C LYS A 170 23.52 -45.15 -7.47
N LYS A 171 23.15 -44.22 -8.36
CA LYS A 171 24.08 -43.26 -8.98
C LYS A 171 24.26 -42.01 -8.10
N LEU A 172 23.18 -41.50 -7.52
CA LEU A 172 23.14 -40.19 -6.88
C LEU A 172 23.13 -40.25 -5.35
N GLY A 173 22.82 -41.40 -4.76
CA GLY A 173 22.56 -41.56 -3.33
C GLY A 173 21.07 -41.42 -3.01
N GLU A 174 20.52 -42.40 -2.28
CA GLU A 174 19.11 -42.41 -1.87
C GLU A 174 18.81 -41.29 -0.87
N ASP A 175 19.74 -41.04 0.05
CA ASP A 175 19.74 -39.95 1.03
C ASP A 175 19.61 -38.57 0.36
N LYS A 176 20.36 -38.31 -0.71
CA LYS A 176 20.29 -37.05 -1.45
C LYS A 176 18.95 -36.87 -2.18
N LEU A 177 18.37 -37.95 -2.68
CA LEU A 177 17.04 -37.92 -3.29
C LEU A 177 15.93 -37.68 -2.25
N ILE A 178 16.13 -38.13 -1.01
CA ILE A 178 15.25 -37.80 0.13
C ILE A 178 15.41 -36.32 0.51
N ASP A 179 16.65 -35.83 0.65
CA ASP A 179 16.97 -34.44 1.00
C ASP A 179 16.42 -33.41 -0.01
N THR A 180 16.41 -33.77 -1.29
CA THR A 180 15.80 -32.96 -2.37
C THR A 180 14.28 -33.10 -2.45
N GLY A 181 13.68 -33.98 -1.65
CA GLY A 181 12.25 -34.25 -1.62
C GLY A 181 11.75 -35.06 -2.81
N MET A 182 12.62 -35.68 -3.59
CA MET A 182 12.23 -36.53 -4.72
C MET A 182 11.76 -37.92 -4.28
N LEU A 183 12.27 -38.41 -3.15
CA LEU A 183 11.78 -39.60 -2.45
C LEU A 183 11.07 -39.22 -1.15
N ILE A 184 10.19 -40.11 -0.70
CA ILE A 184 9.55 -40.08 0.62
C ILE A 184 10.12 -41.26 1.42
N GLN A 185 10.67 -40.96 2.60
CA GLN A 185 11.04 -41.95 3.60
C GLN A 185 9.89 -42.03 4.64
N PRO A 186 9.20 -43.17 4.79
CA PRO A 186 8.21 -43.36 5.84
C PRO A 186 8.82 -43.27 7.25
N GLU A 187 8.07 -42.74 8.21
CA GLU A 187 8.50 -42.61 9.62
C GLU A 187 8.56 -43.95 10.37
N GLU A 188 7.80 -44.96 9.95
CA GLU A 188 7.89 -46.33 10.49
C GLU A 188 9.15 -47.02 9.92
N GLY A 189 10.18 -47.10 10.75
CA GLY A 189 11.61 -47.34 10.45
C GLY A 189 12.05 -48.61 9.70
N GLU A 190 11.15 -49.31 8.99
CA GLU A 190 11.51 -50.44 8.13
C GLU A 190 10.92 -50.36 6.71
N LYS A 191 10.05 -49.39 6.41
CA LYS A 191 9.46 -49.29 5.07
C LYS A 191 10.42 -48.62 4.10
N GLU A 192 10.58 -49.24 2.92
CA GLU A 192 11.39 -48.70 1.84
C GLU A 192 10.93 -47.31 1.39
N SER A 193 11.89 -46.44 1.06
CA SER A 193 11.62 -45.17 0.40
C SER A 193 10.95 -45.37 -0.97
N TYR A 194 10.16 -44.38 -1.39
CA TYR A 194 9.43 -44.42 -2.67
C TYR A 194 9.31 -43.02 -3.30
N ASP A 195 9.04 -42.99 -4.61
CA ASP A 195 8.96 -41.78 -5.42
C ASP A 195 7.83 -40.85 -4.95
N ARG A 196 8.13 -39.55 -4.75
CA ARG A 196 7.10 -38.55 -4.41
C ARG A 196 6.13 -38.32 -5.56
N PHE A 197 6.66 -38.13 -6.77
CA PHE A 197 5.88 -37.84 -7.96
C PHE A 197 5.64 -39.10 -8.78
N ARG A 198 4.39 -39.33 -9.18
CA ARG A 198 3.94 -40.53 -9.91
C ARG A 198 2.84 -40.14 -10.88
N GLY A 199 2.92 -40.57 -12.14
CA GLY A 199 1.91 -40.30 -13.16
C GLY A 199 1.66 -38.81 -13.41
N ARG A 200 2.73 -37.98 -13.33
CA ARG A 200 2.63 -36.52 -13.35
C ARG A 200 3.51 -35.90 -14.43
N LEU A 201 2.97 -34.92 -15.14
CA LEU A 201 3.76 -33.96 -15.92
C LEU A 201 4.60 -33.14 -14.95
N MET A 202 5.91 -33.21 -15.10
CA MET A 202 6.90 -32.56 -14.25
C MET A 202 7.28 -31.21 -14.83
N ILE A 203 7.20 -30.19 -13.99
CA ILE A 203 7.45 -28.78 -14.30
C ILE A 203 8.59 -28.32 -13.39
N PRO A 204 9.83 -28.18 -13.89
CA PRO A 204 10.97 -27.84 -13.04
C PRO A 204 10.85 -26.41 -12.52
N ILE A 205 11.07 -26.23 -11.22
CA ILE A 205 11.15 -24.93 -10.57
C ILE A 205 12.64 -24.56 -10.46
N ARG A 206 13.00 -23.37 -10.94
CA ARG A 206 14.38 -22.90 -11.02
C ARG A 206 14.66 -21.77 -10.04
N ASP A 207 15.89 -21.71 -9.57
CA ASP A 207 16.42 -20.52 -8.89
C ASP A 207 16.66 -19.38 -9.90
N PRO A 208 16.96 -18.15 -9.47
CA PRO A 208 17.24 -17.04 -10.38
C PRO A 208 18.44 -17.24 -11.33
N ARG A 209 19.25 -18.28 -11.13
CA ARG A 209 20.39 -18.66 -11.98
C ARG A 209 20.02 -19.77 -12.97
N GLY A 210 18.76 -20.19 -13.01
CA GLY A 210 18.24 -21.23 -13.90
C GLY A 210 18.49 -22.67 -13.42
N ARG A 211 19.01 -22.86 -12.20
CA ARG A 211 19.30 -24.19 -11.64
C ARG A 211 18.03 -24.80 -11.06
N VAL A 212 17.77 -26.08 -11.32
CA VAL A 212 16.57 -26.76 -10.82
C VAL A 212 16.69 -26.97 -9.31
N ILE A 213 15.70 -26.48 -8.57
CA ILE A 213 15.66 -26.55 -7.10
C ILE A 213 14.44 -27.30 -6.57
N GLY A 214 13.42 -27.51 -7.40
CA GLY A 214 12.21 -28.24 -7.06
C GLY A 214 11.40 -28.57 -8.31
N PHE A 215 10.23 -29.18 -8.13
CA PHE A 215 9.29 -29.47 -9.20
C PHE A 215 7.86 -29.17 -8.77
N GLY A 216 7.07 -28.68 -9.72
CA GLY A 216 5.63 -28.86 -9.75
C GLY A 216 5.27 -30.11 -10.56
N GLY A 217 4.22 -30.81 -10.16
CA GLY A 217 3.77 -32.04 -10.78
C GLY A 217 2.28 -32.02 -11.02
N ARG A 218 1.85 -31.97 -12.27
CA ARG A 218 0.43 -31.99 -12.67
C ARG A 218 0.00 -33.41 -13.01
N ILE A 219 -1.07 -33.91 -12.39
CA ILE A 219 -1.61 -35.23 -12.74
C ILE A 219 -2.19 -35.20 -14.17
N LEU A 220 -2.03 -36.30 -14.91
CA LEU A 220 -2.55 -36.45 -16.28
C LEU A 220 -3.89 -37.20 -16.33
N GLY A 221 -4.12 -38.10 -15.38
CA GLY A 221 -5.37 -38.85 -15.21
C GLY A 221 -6.18 -38.41 -13.99
N GLU A 222 -6.96 -39.33 -13.43
CA GLU A 222 -7.76 -39.09 -12.24
C GLU A 222 -6.92 -39.15 -10.95
N GLY A 223 -7.23 -38.28 -9.99
CA GLY A 223 -6.61 -38.29 -8.66
C GLY A 223 -6.34 -36.88 -8.12
N GLU A 224 -6.11 -36.81 -6.81
CA GLU A 224 -5.84 -35.56 -6.08
C GLU A 224 -4.45 -35.60 -5.41
N PRO A 225 -3.76 -34.46 -5.25
CA PRO A 225 -4.13 -33.13 -5.76
C PRO A 225 -3.82 -32.97 -7.26
N LYS A 226 -4.59 -32.14 -7.98
CA LYS A 226 -4.33 -31.79 -9.40
C LYS A 226 -2.88 -31.33 -9.64
N TYR A 227 -2.37 -30.46 -8.78
CA TYR A 227 -0.96 -30.04 -8.72
C TYR A 227 -0.34 -30.42 -7.38
N LEU A 228 0.88 -30.98 -7.45
CA LEU A 228 1.71 -31.28 -6.29
C LEU A 228 3.03 -30.55 -6.45
N ASN A 229 3.53 -29.87 -5.42
CA ASN A 229 4.85 -29.26 -5.44
C ASN A 229 5.82 -30.04 -4.56
N SER A 230 7.11 -29.91 -4.84
CA SER A 230 8.18 -30.34 -3.94
C SER A 230 7.96 -29.80 -2.53
N PRO A 231 8.34 -30.56 -1.49
CA PRO A 231 8.28 -30.06 -0.11
C PRO A 231 9.32 -28.96 0.09
N GLN A 232 9.27 -28.29 1.24
CA GLN A 232 10.35 -27.40 1.67
C GLN A 232 11.67 -28.18 1.76
N THR A 233 12.74 -27.66 1.18
CA THR A 233 14.10 -28.25 1.25
C THR A 233 15.13 -27.16 1.48
N VAL A 234 16.41 -27.54 1.60
CA VAL A 234 17.53 -26.59 1.63
C VAL A 234 17.65 -25.81 0.32
N LEU A 235 17.21 -26.39 -0.80
CA LEU A 235 17.25 -25.76 -2.12
C LEU A 235 15.97 -24.96 -2.44
N PHE A 236 14.81 -25.42 -1.96
CA PHE A 236 13.52 -24.88 -2.36
C PHE A 236 12.72 -24.35 -1.17
N ASP A 237 12.51 -23.04 -1.21
CA ASP A 237 11.60 -22.33 -0.31
C ASP A 237 10.37 -21.85 -1.06
N LYS A 238 9.24 -22.51 -0.80
CA LYS A 238 7.96 -22.21 -1.46
C LYS A 238 7.53 -20.76 -1.25
N GLY A 239 7.77 -20.22 -0.05
CA GLY A 239 7.36 -18.87 0.34
C GLY A 239 8.28 -17.77 -0.15
N ARG A 240 9.38 -18.08 -0.85
CA ARG A 240 10.32 -17.08 -1.39
C ARG A 240 10.66 -17.30 -2.86
N THR A 241 10.24 -18.43 -3.42
CA THR A 241 10.47 -18.78 -4.83
C THR A 241 9.25 -18.40 -5.65
N LEU A 242 9.50 -17.83 -6.83
CA LEU A 242 8.53 -17.58 -7.89
C LEU A 242 8.94 -18.43 -9.09
N TYR A 243 7.97 -19.11 -9.69
CA TYR A 243 8.21 -19.85 -10.92
C TYR A 243 8.58 -18.89 -12.06
N ASN A 244 9.46 -19.35 -12.95
CA ASN A 244 9.95 -18.63 -14.14
C ASN A 244 10.72 -17.34 -13.87
N LEU A 245 11.14 -17.09 -12.62
CA LEU A 245 11.85 -15.85 -12.24
C LEU A 245 13.20 -15.67 -12.97
N ASP A 246 13.89 -16.78 -13.30
CA ASP A 246 15.15 -16.81 -14.04
C ASP A 246 15.01 -16.26 -15.46
N ARG A 247 13.88 -16.55 -16.12
CA ARG A 247 13.58 -16.11 -17.48
C ARG A 247 12.85 -14.77 -17.50
N ALA A 248 11.91 -14.58 -16.58
CA ALA A 248 11.13 -13.35 -16.47
C ALA A 248 11.97 -12.16 -15.99
N GLY A 249 13.01 -12.38 -15.17
CA GLY A 249 13.85 -11.29 -14.65
C GLY A 249 14.58 -10.49 -15.74
N PRO A 250 15.28 -11.12 -16.71
CA PRO A 250 15.80 -10.43 -17.88
C PRO A 250 14.71 -9.80 -18.75
N ALA A 251 13.61 -10.53 -19.01
CA ALA A 251 12.52 -10.04 -19.85
C ALA A 251 11.84 -8.79 -19.26
N SER A 252 11.64 -8.75 -17.95
CA SER A 252 10.96 -7.64 -17.27
C SER A 252 11.73 -6.33 -17.35
N ARG A 253 13.06 -6.37 -17.44
CA ARG A 253 13.90 -5.17 -17.64
C ARG A 253 13.69 -4.56 -19.02
N THR A 254 13.55 -5.41 -20.03
CA THR A 254 13.29 -4.99 -21.42
C THR A 254 11.86 -4.47 -21.56
N ALA A 255 10.89 -5.21 -21.02
CA ALA A 255 9.47 -4.85 -21.07
C ALA A 255 9.09 -3.71 -20.11
N LYS A 256 9.95 -3.40 -19.13
CA LYS A 256 9.71 -2.44 -18.03
C LYS A 256 8.44 -2.74 -17.23
N ARG A 257 8.10 -4.02 -17.11
CA ARG A 257 6.97 -4.52 -16.32
C ARG A 257 7.20 -5.97 -15.91
N LEU A 258 6.53 -6.40 -14.86
CA LEU A 258 6.47 -7.79 -14.44
C LEU A 258 5.01 -8.20 -14.23
N ILE A 259 4.61 -9.35 -14.78
CA ILE A 259 3.26 -9.89 -14.67
C ILE A 259 3.26 -11.11 -13.74
N VAL A 260 2.29 -11.19 -12.86
CA VAL A 260 2.11 -12.27 -11.89
C VAL A 260 0.78 -12.96 -12.18
N VAL A 261 0.85 -14.24 -12.57
CA VAL A 261 -0.31 -15.10 -12.83
C VAL A 261 -0.44 -16.18 -11.76
N GLU A 262 -1.50 -16.99 -11.78
CA GLU A 262 -1.76 -17.99 -10.73
C GLU A 262 -0.93 -19.27 -10.88
N GLY A 263 -0.79 -19.76 -12.12
CA GLY A 263 -0.31 -21.10 -12.39
C GLY A 263 0.89 -21.19 -13.34
N TYR A 264 1.52 -22.36 -13.35
CA TYR A 264 2.63 -22.66 -14.25
C TYR A 264 2.21 -22.66 -15.73
N MET A 265 0.99 -23.11 -16.02
CA MET A 265 0.48 -23.21 -17.38
C MET A 265 0.26 -21.83 -18.00
N ASP A 266 -0.28 -20.89 -17.22
CA ASP A 266 -0.50 -19.50 -17.62
C ASP A 266 0.83 -18.82 -18.01
N VAL A 267 1.89 -19.06 -17.22
CA VAL A 267 3.23 -18.58 -17.54
C VAL A 267 3.73 -19.13 -18.87
N ILE A 268 3.53 -20.44 -19.12
CA ILE A 268 3.98 -21.08 -20.36
C ILE A 268 3.15 -20.57 -21.55
N ALA A 269 1.84 -20.38 -21.38
CA ALA A 269 0.95 -19.85 -22.40
C ALA A 269 1.34 -18.42 -22.82
N LEU A 270 1.58 -17.55 -21.84
CA LEU A 270 2.00 -16.17 -22.09
C LEU A 270 3.41 -16.09 -22.72
N ASP A 271 4.38 -16.89 -22.26
CA ASP A 271 5.72 -16.96 -22.87
C ASP A 271 5.65 -17.37 -24.35
N ARG A 272 4.78 -18.34 -24.68
CA ARG A 272 4.53 -18.76 -26.08
C ARG A 272 3.91 -17.66 -26.93
N ALA A 273 3.09 -16.78 -26.33
CA ALA A 273 2.56 -15.60 -26.99
C ALA A 273 3.58 -14.45 -27.11
N GLY A 274 4.81 -14.63 -26.60
CA GLY A 274 5.87 -13.62 -26.64
C GLY A 274 5.86 -12.65 -25.45
N ILE A 275 5.10 -12.96 -24.40
CA ILE A 275 5.05 -12.23 -23.13
C ILE A 275 5.83 -13.06 -22.11
N SER A 276 7.12 -12.76 -21.96
CA SER A 276 8.07 -13.61 -21.21
C SER A 276 8.39 -13.08 -19.80
N GLU A 277 7.98 -11.85 -19.51
CA GLU A 277 8.10 -11.16 -18.23
C GLU A 277 7.05 -11.61 -17.20
N VAL A 278 6.75 -12.91 -17.16
CA VAL A 278 5.66 -13.49 -16.36
C VAL A 278 6.19 -14.46 -15.33
N VAL A 279 5.68 -14.37 -14.10
CA VAL A 279 5.98 -15.28 -12.99
C VAL A 279 4.71 -15.80 -12.34
N ALA A 280 4.82 -16.91 -11.60
CA ALA A 280 3.71 -17.44 -10.81
C ALA A 280 4.17 -17.86 -9.40
N PRO A 281 3.31 -17.75 -8.37
CA PRO A 281 3.55 -18.39 -7.10
C PRO A 281 3.44 -19.92 -7.24
N ASN A 282 4.16 -20.66 -6.40
CA ASN A 282 4.20 -22.12 -6.48
C ASN A 282 2.96 -22.76 -5.83
N GLY A 283 1.75 -22.52 -6.33
CA GLY A 283 0.51 -23.17 -5.85
C GLY A 283 0.09 -22.82 -4.42
N THR A 284 0.24 -21.55 -4.02
CA THR A 284 -0.26 -20.93 -2.79
C THR A 284 -0.56 -19.46 -3.04
N ALA A 285 -1.33 -18.82 -2.15
CA ALA A 285 -1.46 -17.37 -2.13
C ALA A 285 -0.08 -16.68 -2.02
N LEU A 286 0.12 -15.60 -2.78
CA LEU A 286 1.37 -14.85 -2.89
C LEU A 286 1.87 -14.38 -1.52
N THR A 287 3.07 -14.77 -1.09
CA THR A 287 3.61 -14.47 0.24
C THR A 287 4.33 -13.11 0.30
N GLU A 288 4.61 -12.63 1.52
CA GLU A 288 5.43 -11.44 1.79
C GLU A 288 6.85 -11.60 1.20
N GLY A 289 7.43 -12.80 1.37
CA GLY A 289 8.73 -13.13 0.80
C GLY A 289 8.75 -13.09 -0.73
N GLN A 290 7.66 -13.47 -1.40
CA GLN A 290 7.50 -13.35 -2.85
C GLN A 290 7.26 -11.90 -3.28
N LEU A 291 6.43 -11.14 -2.57
CA LEU A 291 6.21 -9.70 -2.81
C LEU A 291 7.53 -8.92 -2.80
N GLU A 292 8.38 -9.16 -1.80
CA GLU A 292 9.72 -8.57 -1.72
C GLU A 292 10.65 -8.98 -2.88
N ARG A 293 10.42 -10.15 -3.52
CA ARG A 293 11.14 -10.53 -4.73
C ARG A 293 10.61 -9.83 -5.97
N LEU A 294 9.29 -9.69 -6.09
CA LEU A 294 8.65 -8.97 -7.19
C LEU A 294 9.13 -7.51 -7.22
N TRP A 295 9.10 -6.83 -6.07
CA TRP A 295 9.50 -5.41 -5.97
C TRP A 295 10.97 -5.12 -6.26
N ARG A 296 11.84 -6.14 -6.24
CA ARG A 296 13.23 -5.99 -6.69
C ARG A 296 13.36 -5.98 -8.21
N LEU A 297 12.37 -6.48 -8.93
CA LEU A 297 12.36 -6.56 -10.39
C LEU A 297 11.50 -5.47 -11.03
N ASP A 298 10.36 -5.16 -10.41
CA ASP A 298 9.44 -4.11 -10.84
C ASP A 298 8.85 -3.44 -9.58
N PRO A 299 8.94 -2.11 -9.41
CA PRO A 299 8.32 -1.42 -8.29
C PRO A 299 6.78 -1.53 -8.27
N SER A 300 6.14 -1.90 -9.38
CA SER A 300 4.68 -1.93 -9.54
C SER A 300 4.20 -3.12 -10.38
N PRO A 301 4.47 -4.37 -9.96
CA PRO A 301 4.11 -5.57 -10.73
C PRO A 301 2.59 -5.65 -10.91
N ILE A 302 2.18 -6.24 -12.04
CA ILE A 302 0.78 -6.42 -12.43
C ILE A 302 0.33 -7.84 -12.04
N LEU A 303 -0.67 -7.96 -11.18
CA LEU A 303 -1.30 -9.21 -10.82
C LEU A 303 -2.47 -9.47 -11.76
N CYS A 304 -2.41 -10.57 -12.51
CA CYS A 304 -3.41 -11.03 -13.45
C CYS A 304 -3.85 -12.44 -13.04
N PHE A 305 -4.91 -12.50 -12.24
CA PHE A 305 -5.47 -13.74 -11.70
C PHE A 305 -6.73 -14.15 -12.45
N ASP A 306 -7.18 -15.38 -12.24
CA ASP A 306 -8.27 -15.98 -13.00
C ASP A 306 -9.57 -15.18 -12.81
N GLY A 307 -10.39 -15.09 -13.85
CA GLY A 307 -11.67 -14.35 -13.86
C GLY A 307 -12.77 -14.98 -12.99
N ASP A 308 -12.43 -15.91 -12.10
CA ASP A 308 -13.36 -16.63 -11.24
C ASP A 308 -13.40 -16.06 -9.80
N ASN A 309 -14.21 -16.67 -8.93
CA ASN A 309 -14.31 -16.25 -7.54
C ASN A 309 -13.01 -16.50 -6.73
N ALA A 310 -12.23 -17.53 -7.09
CA ALA A 310 -11.01 -17.88 -6.39
C ALA A 310 -9.90 -16.87 -6.70
N GLY A 311 -9.74 -16.50 -7.98
CA GLY A 311 -8.79 -15.51 -8.46
C GLY A 311 -9.10 -14.11 -7.95
N ARG A 312 -10.37 -13.69 -7.94
CA ARG A 312 -10.77 -12.43 -7.28
C ARG A 312 -10.39 -12.40 -5.81
N LYS A 313 -10.68 -13.48 -5.05
CA LYS A 313 -10.26 -13.58 -3.64
C LYS A 313 -8.74 -13.60 -3.49
N ALA A 314 -8.02 -14.22 -4.42
CA ALA A 314 -6.55 -14.23 -4.42
C ALA A 314 -5.98 -12.82 -4.61
N ALA A 315 -6.57 -12.01 -5.50
CA ALA A 315 -6.16 -10.64 -5.76
C ALA A 315 -6.29 -9.78 -4.50
N ILE A 316 -7.43 -9.90 -3.80
CA ILE A 316 -7.66 -9.16 -2.55
C ILE A 316 -6.73 -9.63 -1.44
N ARG A 317 -6.52 -10.95 -1.29
CA ARG A 317 -5.53 -11.46 -0.32
C ARG A 317 -4.14 -10.91 -0.61
N ALA A 318 -3.73 -10.82 -1.87
CA ALA A 318 -2.44 -10.25 -2.25
C ALA A 318 -2.38 -8.74 -1.95
N ALA A 319 -3.45 -7.99 -2.25
CA ALA A 319 -3.57 -6.57 -1.94
C ALA A 319 -3.46 -6.31 -0.44
N THR A 320 -4.26 -6.99 0.39
CA THR A 320 -4.24 -6.83 1.85
C THR A 320 -2.90 -7.24 2.45
N ARG A 321 -2.28 -8.31 1.94
CA ARG A 321 -0.94 -8.74 2.39
C ARG A 321 0.16 -7.75 2.00
N ALA A 322 -0.02 -7.01 0.92
CA ALA A 322 0.93 -5.99 0.48
C ALA A 322 0.86 -4.71 1.31
N LEU A 323 -0.31 -4.33 1.89
CA LEU A 323 -0.49 -3.08 2.62
C LEU A 323 0.61 -2.81 3.68
N PRO A 324 0.94 -3.74 4.60
CA PRO A 324 1.98 -3.52 5.61
C PRO A 324 3.37 -3.33 5.04
N LEU A 325 3.58 -3.75 3.80
CA LEU A 325 4.85 -3.67 3.11
C LEU A 325 4.93 -2.46 2.17
N LEU A 326 3.85 -1.73 1.91
CA LEU A 326 3.88 -0.61 0.96
C LEU A 326 4.85 0.51 1.40
N ARG A 327 5.49 1.12 0.40
CA ARG A 327 6.39 2.26 0.53
C ARG A 327 6.18 3.19 -0.67
N PRO A 328 6.62 4.46 -0.63
CA PRO A 328 6.43 5.39 -1.74
C PRO A 328 6.98 4.91 -3.09
N ASP A 329 7.98 4.03 -3.07
CA ASP A 329 8.66 3.45 -4.23
C ASP A 329 8.11 2.10 -4.70
N ARG A 330 7.08 1.53 -4.02
CA ARG A 330 6.54 0.21 -4.39
C ARG A 330 5.04 0.05 -4.15
N THR A 331 4.36 -0.58 -5.10
CA THR A 331 2.91 -0.86 -5.06
C THR A 331 2.56 -2.13 -5.84
N LEU A 332 1.27 -2.46 -5.96
CA LEU A 332 0.77 -3.48 -6.89
C LEU A 332 -0.25 -2.86 -7.84
N ARG A 333 -0.40 -3.47 -9.01
CA ARG A 333 -1.46 -3.18 -9.97
C ARG A 333 -2.20 -4.47 -10.32
N PHE A 334 -3.43 -4.37 -10.77
CA PHE A 334 -4.32 -5.51 -10.98
C PHE A 334 -4.95 -5.47 -12.37
N VAL A 335 -5.05 -6.62 -13.01
CA VAL A 335 -5.85 -6.83 -14.21
C VAL A 335 -6.84 -7.93 -13.92
N GLU A 336 -8.12 -7.65 -14.20
CA GLU A 336 -9.16 -8.66 -14.15
C GLU A 336 -9.39 -9.24 -15.53
N LEU A 337 -9.43 -10.57 -15.58
CA LEU A 337 -9.85 -11.29 -16.77
C LEU A 337 -11.38 -11.37 -16.86
N PRO A 338 -11.93 -11.54 -18.07
CA PRO A 338 -13.35 -11.85 -18.26
C PRO A 338 -13.79 -13.04 -17.40
N ALA A 339 -15.07 -13.03 -17.00
CA ALA A 339 -15.60 -14.02 -16.07
C ALA A 339 -15.36 -15.46 -16.57
N GLY A 340 -14.69 -16.26 -15.75
CA GLY A 340 -14.41 -17.67 -16.03
C GLY A 340 -13.25 -17.94 -17.00
N GLN A 341 -12.50 -16.92 -17.44
CA GLN A 341 -11.31 -17.10 -18.26
C GLN A 341 -10.03 -17.06 -17.41
N ASP A 342 -9.04 -17.86 -17.80
CA ASP A 342 -7.66 -17.79 -17.32
C ASP A 342 -6.74 -17.14 -18.40
N PRO A 343 -5.46 -16.83 -18.08
CA PRO A 343 -4.55 -16.27 -19.09
C PRO A 343 -4.29 -17.19 -20.30
N ASP A 344 -4.39 -18.52 -20.15
CA ASP A 344 -4.24 -19.48 -21.26
C ASP A 344 -5.43 -19.33 -22.23
N ASP A 345 -6.66 -19.30 -21.72
CA ASP A 345 -7.91 -19.11 -22.48
C ASP A 345 -7.94 -17.75 -23.22
N MET A 346 -7.44 -16.69 -22.57
CA MET A 346 -7.33 -15.35 -23.17
C MET A 346 -6.38 -15.34 -24.38
N ILE A 347 -5.24 -16.03 -24.27
CA ILE A 347 -4.28 -16.16 -25.37
C ILE A 347 -4.85 -17.03 -26.49
N GLU A 348 -5.56 -18.12 -26.16
CA GLU A 348 -6.17 -19.00 -27.15
C GLU A 348 -7.26 -18.28 -27.96
N SER A 349 -8.08 -17.45 -27.31
CA SER A 349 -9.21 -16.78 -27.94
C SER A 349 -8.87 -15.45 -28.63
N GLY A 350 -8.02 -14.61 -28.00
CA GLY A 350 -7.73 -13.24 -28.46
C GLY A 350 -6.28 -13.00 -28.87
N GLY A 351 -5.39 -13.96 -28.61
CA GLY A 351 -3.96 -13.82 -28.90
C GLY A 351 -3.26 -12.76 -28.04
N ARG A 352 -2.03 -12.41 -28.45
CA ARG A 352 -1.17 -11.48 -27.72
C ARG A 352 -1.80 -10.09 -27.58
N ASP A 353 -2.32 -9.55 -28.68
CA ASP A 353 -2.77 -8.14 -28.72
C ASP A 353 -3.95 -7.90 -27.79
N ALA A 354 -4.89 -8.85 -27.68
CA ALA A 354 -6.00 -8.78 -26.73
C ALA A 354 -5.51 -8.78 -25.27
N PHE A 355 -4.49 -9.58 -24.96
CA PHE A 355 -3.91 -9.60 -23.62
C PHE A 355 -3.14 -8.30 -23.33
N GLU A 356 -2.41 -7.75 -24.30
CA GLU A 356 -1.72 -6.46 -24.17
C GLU A 356 -2.70 -5.30 -23.95
N GLU A 357 -3.88 -5.33 -24.57
CA GLU A 357 -4.93 -4.34 -24.34
C GLU A 357 -5.43 -4.37 -22.88
N LEU A 358 -5.63 -5.55 -22.29
CA LEU A 358 -5.95 -5.67 -20.86
C LEU A 358 -4.84 -5.13 -19.96
N LEU A 359 -3.58 -5.35 -20.34
CA LEU A 359 -2.41 -4.87 -19.60
C LEU A 359 -2.17 -3.36 -19.75
N ALA A 360 -2.85 -2.67 -20.69
CA ALA A 360 -2.62 -1.27 -20.98
C ALA A 360 -3.14 -0.32 -19.88
N SER A 361 -4.20 -0.72 -19.17
CA SER A 361 -4.82 0.09 -18.11
C SER A 361 -5.05 -0.72 -16.83
N PRO A 362 -3.98 -1.17 -16.16
CA PRO A 362 -4.10 -1.97 -14.95
C PRO A 362 -4.63 -1.13 -13.78
N GLU A 363 -5.55 -1.69 -13.02
CA GLU A 363 -6.18 -1.06 -11.84
C GLU A 363 -5.16 -0.89 -10.71
N PRO A 364 -4.99 0.31 -10.14
CA PRO A 364 -4.18 0.53 -8.95
C PRO A 364 -4.68 -0.22 -7.71
N LEU A 365 -3.77 -0.56 -6.78
CA LEU A 365 -4.13 -1.24 -5.52
C LEU A 365 -5.22 -0.51 -4.71
N ASP A 366 -5.16 0.82 -4.63
CA ASP A 366 -6.15 1.62 -3.90
C ASP A 366 -7.55 1.50 -4.51
N ALA A 367 -7.65 1.54 -5.84
CA ALA A 367 -8.89 1.39 -6.59
C ALA A 367 -9.43 -0.03 -6.46
N ARG A 368 -8.54 -1.03 -6.51
CA ARG A 368 -8.88 -2.44 -6.34
C ARG A 368 -9.57 -2.73 -5.02
N LEU A 369 -8.96 -2.28 -3.92
CA LEU A 369 -9.52 -2.46 -2.57
C LEU A 369 -10.79 -1.64 -2.38
N TRP A 370 -10.83 -0.40 -2.87
CA TRP A 370 -12.03 0.42 -2.84
C TRP A 370 -13.23 -0.29 -3.49
N ARG A 371 -13.06 -0.81 -4.71
CA ARG A 371 -14.11 -1.51 -5.44
C ARG A 371 -14.56 -2.78 -4.72
N TYR A 372 -13.63 -3.58 -4.21
CA TYR A 372 -13.96 -4.77 -3.44
C TYR A 372 -14.77 -4.46 -2.17
N GLU A 373 -14.39 -3.44 -1.42
CA GLU A 373 -15.08 -3.06 -0.19
C GLU A 373 -16.47 -2.47 -0.47
N LEU A 374 -16.62 -1.78 -1.60
CA LEU A 374 -17.89 -1.24 -2.09
C LEU A 374 -18.86 -2.36 -2.48
N ASP A 375 -18.37 -3.39 -3.17
CA ASP A 375 -19.17 -4.51 -3.67
C ASP A 375 -19.48 -5.55 -2.57
N ALA A 376 -18.93 -5.40 -1.37
CA ALA A 376 -19.09 -6.36 -0.27
C ALA A 376 -20.53 -6.46 0.26
N GLU A 377 -21.27 -5.36 0.29
CA GLU A 377 -22.67 -5.33 0.73
C GLU A 377 -23.47 -4.15 0.14
N PRO A 378 -24.80 -4.26 -0.04
CA PRO A 378 -25.62 -3.16 -0.51
C PRO A 378 -25.64 -1.98 0.49
N LEU A 379 -25.25 -0.78 0.02
CA LEU A 379 -25.18 0.44 0.84
C LEU A 379 -26.56 1.11 1.03
N THR A 380 -27.51 0.37 1.60
CA THR A 380 -28.90 0.82 1.77
C THR A 380 -29.22 1.33 3.17
N THR A 381 -28.39 1.00 4.17
CA THR A 381 -28.61 1.38 5.57
C THR A 381 -27.42 2.15 6.15
N PRO A 382 -27.63 3.01 7.17
CA PRO A 382 -26.54 3.69 7.86
C PRO A 382 -25.45 2.74 8.39
N GLU A 383 -25.82 1.54 8.83
CA GLU A 383 -24.90 0.50 9.31
C GLU A 383 -23.98 0.01 8.19
N ALA A 384 -24.52 -0.27 6.99
CA ALA A 384 -23.71 -0.67 5.84
C ALA A 384 -22.71 0.44 5.43
N TRP A 385 -23.16 1.71 5.45
CA TRP A 385 -22.27 2.86 5.22
C TRP A 385 -21.18 3.00 6.29
N ALA A 386 -21.53 2.80 7.57
CA ALA A 386 -20.56 2.83 8.66
C ALA A 386 -19.54 1.69 8.54
N SER A 387 -20.01 0.49 8.18
CA SER A 387 -19.20 -0.71 7.98
C SER A 387 -18.19 -0.53 6.84
N LEU A 388 -18.61 -0.02 5.68
CA LEU A 388 -17.70 0.35 4.57
C LEU A 388 -16.60 1.31 5.04
N LYS A 389 -17.00 2.42 5.70
CA LYS A 389 -16.05 3.42 6.21
C LYS A 389 -15.05 2.79 7.19
N GLN A 390 -15.52 1.92 8.09
CA GLN A 390 -14.67 1.23 9.05
C GLN A 390 -13.66 0.32 8.36
N ARG A 391 -14.06 -0.47 7.36
CA ARG A 391 -13.17 -1.36 6.62
C ARG A 391 -12.09 -0.60 5.85
N LEU A 392 -12.45 0.49 5.17
CA LEU A 392 -11.49 1.37 4.48
C LEU A 392 -10.47 1.99 5.44
N ILE A 393 -10.94 2.47 6.59
CA ILE A 393 -10.07 3.00 7.65
C ILE A 393 -9.12 1.91 8.18
N ALA A 394 -9.63 0.70 8.39
CA ALA A 394 -8.83 -0.42 8.87
C ALA A 394 -7.73 -0.78 7.86
N HIS A 395 -8.04 -0.88 6.57
CA HIS A 395 -7.03 -1.11 5.52
C HIS A 395 -5.94 -0.02 5.54
N ALA A 396 -6.33 1.25 5.60
CA ALA A 396 -5.37 2.36 5.59
C ALA A 396 -4.45 2.34 6.81
N ALA A 397 -4.96 1.90 7.97
CA ALA A 397 -4.17 1.75 9.20
C ALA A 397 -3.15 0.61 9.13
N THR A 398 -3.33 -0.38 8.23
CA THR A 398 -2.35 -1.44 8.03
C THR A 398 -1.19 -1.04 7.13
N VAL A 399 -1.27 0.11 6.44
CA VAL A 399 -0.18 0.56 5.56
C VAL A 399 1.07 0.86 6.39
N GLY A 400 2.16 0.16 6.08
CA GLY A 400 3.39 0.22 6.90
C GLY A 400 4.08 1.58 6.91
N HIS A 401 3.94 2.38 5.84
CA HIS A 401 4.49 3.73 5.76
C HIS A 401 3.47 4.77 6.24
N ALA A 402 3.75 5.46 7.35
CA ALA A 402 2.80 6.35 8.01
C ALA A 402 2.18 7.42 7.10
N ASP A 403 2.99 8.13 6.30
CA ASP A 403 2.48 9.19 5.43
C ASP A 403 1.62 8.62 4.29
N LEU A 404 2.00 7.44 3.78
CA LEU A 404 1.26 6.77 2.72
C LEU A 404 -0.07 6.27 3.26
N GLY A 405 -0.09 5.72 4.47
CA GLY A 405 -1.32 5.32 5.16
C GLY A 405 -2.28 6.49 5.37
N ARG A 406 -1.77 7.68 5.69
CA ARG A 406 -2.60 8.91 5.77
C ARG A 406 -3.18 9.28 4.40
N MET A 407 -2.39 9.22 3.33
CA MET A 407 -2.86 9.50 1.96
C MET A 407 -3.93 8.50 1.50
N TYR A 408 -3.73 7.19 1.73
CA TYR A 408 -4.73 6.15 1.45
C TYR A 408 -6.03 6.40 2.21
N ARG A 409 -5.94 6.75 3.50
CA ARG A 409 -7.11 7.09 4.31
C ARG A 409 -7.85 8.29 3.75
N GLU A 410 -7.12 9.36 3.41
CA GLU A 410 -7.71 10.59 2.89
C GLU A 410 -8.42 10.34 1.55
N ASP A 411 -7.75 9.69 0.61
CA ASP A 411 -8.31 9.36 -0.70
C ASP A 411 -9.58 8.50 -0.59
N TRP A 412 -9.55 7.41 0.17
CA TRP A 412 -10.73 6.56 0.35
C TRP A 412 -11.88 7.27 1.08
N LEU A 413 -11.59 8.12 2.07
CA LEU A 413 -12.62 8.91 2.73
C LEU A 413 -13.21 9.98 1.79
N ASN A 414 -12.40 10.59 0.93
CA ASN A 414 -12.88 11.53 -0.08
C ASN A 414 -13.84 10.81 -1.06
N ARG A 415 -13.43 9.66 -1.61
CA ARG A 415 -14.30 8.82 -2.46
C ARG A 415 -15.60 8.42 -1.74
N PHE A 416 -15.52 8.05 -0.46
CA PHE A 416 -16.68 7.73 0.38
C PHE A 416 -17.66 8.90 0.51
N TYR A 417 -17.17 10.09 0.82
CA TYR A 417 -18.04 11.26 0.96
C TYR A 417 -18.60 11.74 -0.38
N GLU A 418 -17.82 11.63 -1.46
CA GLU A 418 -18.31 11.90 -2.82
C GLU A 418 -19.43 10.96 -3.22
N LEU A 419 -19.30 9.66 -2.95
CA LEU A 419 -20.36 8.69 -3.22
C LEU A 419 -21.63 8.95 -2.41
N ARG A 420 -21.49 9.44 -1.17
CA ARG A 420 -22.63 9.78 -0.29
C ARG A 420 -23.24 11.14 -0.60
N ARG A 421 -22.56 12.03 -1.34
CA ARG A 421 -23.13 13.33 -1.69
C ARG A 421 -24.41 13.11 -2.48
N PRO A 422 -25.57 13.66 -2.05
CA PRO A 422 -26.75 13.64 -2.89
C PRO A 422 -26.40 14.33 -4.21
N ALA A 423 -26.79 13.73 -5.34
CA ALA A 423 -26.59 14.31 -6.66
C ALA A 423 -27.01 15.78 -6.59
N GLN A 424 -26.06 16.69 -6.80
CA GLN A 424 -26.39 18.11 -6.86
C GLN A 424 -27.47 18.25 -7.92
N ALA A 425 -28.66 18.72 -7.52
CA ALA A 425 -29.66 19.14 -8.47
C ALA A 425 -28.95 20.08 -9.45
N PRO A 426 -29.13 19.91 -10.79
CA PRO A 426 -28.43 20.71 -11.77
C PRO A 426 -28.60 22.16 -11.36
N GLN A 427 -27.48 22.86 -11.15
CA GLN A 427 -27.50 24.28 -10.82
C GLN A 427 -28.42 24.93 -11.86
N ARG A 428 -29.62 25.33 -11.43
CA ARG A 428 -30.51 26.11 -12.28
C ARG A 428 -29.68 27.33 -12.63
N SER A 429 -29.24 27.39 -13.88
CA SER A 429 -28.65 28.58 -14.45
C SER A 429 -29.65 29.69 -14.16
N PHE A 430 -29.22 30.64 -13.33
CA PHE A 430 -30.06 31.75 -12.93
C PHE A 430 -30.27 32.61 -14.17
N ALA A 431 -31.31 32.31 -14.95
CA ALA A 431 -31.73 33.16 -16.05
C ALA A 431 -32.23 34.47 -15.43
N PRO A 432 -31.58 35.61 -15.68
CA PRO A 432 -31.98 36.87 -15.07
C PRO A 432 -33.31 37.27 -15.69
N ARG A 433 -34.40 37.10 -14.92
CA ARG A 433 -35.70 37.64 -15.25
C ARG A 433 -35.75 39.10 -14.79
N GLY A 434 -35.91 40.01 -15.75
CA GLY A 434 -36.50 41.32 -15.50
C GLY A 434 -35.53 42.44 -15.20
N THR A 435 -35.40 43.32 -16.18
CA THR A 435 -34.93 44.71 -16.14
C THR A 435 -35.13 45.42 -14.78
N PHE A 436 -34.03 45.75 -14.10
CA PHE A 436 -34.01 46.75 -13.05
C PHE A 436 -33.42 48.06 -13.59
N LYS A 437 -34.17 49.14 -13.37
CA LYS A 437 -33.82 50.52 -13.72
C LYS A 437 -32.56 50.98 -12.97
N SER A 438 -31.82 51.84 -13.65
CA SER A 438 -30.64 52.62 -13.23
C SER A 438 -30.51 52.87 -11.72
N GLY A 439 -29.56 52.16 -11.11
CA GLY A 439 -28.98 52.47 -9.81
C GLY A 439 -27.47 52.20 -9.88
N ARG A 440 -26.69 53.14 -9.36
CA ARG A 440 -25.21 53.26 -9.42
C ARG A 440 -24.48 51.91 -9.22
N TRP A 441 -23.60 51.55 -10.16
CA TRP A 441 -22.76 50.35 -10.07
C TRP A 441 -21.70 50.51 -8.98
N THR A 442 -21.75 49.65 -7.96
CA THR A 442 -20.70 49.46 -6.96
C THR A 442 -19.97 48.15 -7.27
N PRO A 443 -18.63 48.13 -7.40
CA PRO A 443 -17.90 46.89 -7.67
C PRO A 443 -18.06 45.90 -6.50
N PRO A 444 -18.17 44.59 -6.77
CA PRO A 444 -18.21 43.59 -5.71
C PRO A 444 -16.90 43.62 -4.91
N ALA A 445 -17.01 43.49 -3.59
CA ALA A 445 -15.87 43.53 -2.69
C ALA A 445 -14.85 42.44 -3.08
N PRO A 446 -13.53 42.76 -3.03
CA PRO A 446 -12.49 41.77 -3.31
C PRO A 446 -12.61 40.57 -2.35
N PRO A 447 -12.17 39.37 -2.77
CA PRO A 447 -12.23 38.19 -1.92
C PRO A 447 -11.51 38.46 -0.60
N VAL A 448 -12.17 38.04 0.47
CA VAL A 448 -11.79 38.25 1.86
C VAL A 448 -10.38 37.69 2.09
N ARG A 449 -9.43 38.54 2.51
CA ARG A 449 -8.03 38.18 2.79
C ARG A 449 -7.95 37.11 3.89
N GLU A 450 -6.87 36.33 3.91
CA GLU A 450 -6.62 35.27 4.90
C GLU A 450 -6.79 35.73 6.35
N GLU A 451 -6.51 36.99 6.66
CA GLU A 451 -6.70 37.59 7.98
C GLU A 451 -8.17 37.61 8.45
N ALA A 452 -9.14 37.53 7.54
CA ALA A 452 -10.56 37.44 7.87
C ALA A 452 -11.10 35.99 7.84
N LYS A 453 -10.33 35.01 7.35
CA LYS A 453 -10.58 33.59 7.63
C LYS A 453 -10.18 33.22 9.06
N SER A 454 -9.14 33.86 9.61
CA SER A 454 -8.74 33.66 11.02
C SER A 454 -9.70 34.29 12.04
N ILE A 455 -10.60 35.17 11.61
CA ILE A 455 -11.68 35.73 12.46
C ILE A 455 -12.95 34.86 12.37
N ALA A 456 -13.11 34.05 11.32
CA ALA A 456 -14.26 33.15 11.15
C ALA A 456 -14.15 31.83 11.94
N SER A 457 -13.00 31.56 12.59
CA SER A 457 -12.77 30.36 13.39
C SER A 457 -12.83 30.58 14.91
N SER A 458 -13.07 31.81 15.37
CA SER A 458 -13.21 32.15 16.80
C SER A 458 -14.60 32.71 17.05
N GLY A 459 -15.54 31.81 17.31
CA GLY A 459 -16.91 32.18 17.60
C GLY A 459 -17.83 30.97 17.70
N ILE A 460 -18.90 31.12 18.46
CA ILE A 460 -19.99 30.15 18.48
C ILE A 460 -20.71 30.17 17.12
N ASP A 461 -21.07 29.00 16.59
CA ASP A 461 -21.84 28.93 15.34
C ASP A 461 -23.24 29.54 15.52
N ALA A 462 -23.78 30.14 14.46
CA ALA A 462 -25.06 30.85 14.51
C ALA A 462 -26.24 29.98 15.01
N PRO A 463 -26.35 28.68 14.66
CA PRO A 463 -27.34 27.77 15.24
C PRO A 463 -27.23 27.62 16.76
N THR A 464 -26.03 27.33 17.31
CA THR A 464 -25.86 27.17 18.78
C THR A 464 -26.12 28.48 19.50
N ALA A 465 -25.68 29.61 18.95
CA ALA A 465 -25.95 30.94 19.50
C ALA A 465 -27.46 31.22 19.57
N ARG A 466 -28.20 30.92 18.50
CA ARG A 466 -29.67 31.08 18.48
C ARG A 466 -30.37 30.15 19.46
N ALA A 467 -29.90 28.92 19.62
CA ALA A 467 -30.43 27.98 20.60
C ALA A 467 -30.28 28.51 22.03
N LEU A 468 -29.12 29.06 22.39
CA LEU A 468 -28.89 29.69 23.69
C LEU A 468 -29.81 30.87 23.93
N LEU A 469 -29.91 31.82 22.98
CA LEU A 469 -30.79 32.98 23.12
C LEU A 469 -32.26 32.58 23.27
N LEU A 470 -32.68 31.51 22.57
CA LEU A 470 -34.01 30.92 22.73
C LEU A 470 -34.19 30.22 24.09
N GLY A 471 -33.14 29.61 24.64
CA GLY A 471 -33.13 29.06 26.00
C GLY A 471 -33.41 30.14 27.05
N PHE A 472 -32.73 31.29 26.97
CA PHE A 472 -32.99 32.43 27.84
C PHE A 472 -34.36 33.07 27.64
N ALA A 473 -34.96 32.93 26.45
CA ALA A 473 -36.36 33.32 26.21
C ALA A 473 -37.36 32.38 26.87
N ASN A 474 -37.02 31.10 27.02
CA ASN A 474 -37.83 30.10 27.70
C ASN A 474 -37.66 30.13 29.22
N PHE A 475 -36.47 30.50 29.70
CA PHE A 475 -36.08 30.57 31.12
C PHE A 475 -35.47 31.95 31.45
N PRO A 476 -36.28 33.02 31.45
CA PRO A 476 -35.82 34.38 31.71
C PRO A 476 -35.16 34.56 33.09
N GLU A 477 -35.53 33.73 34.07
CA GLU A 477 -34.98 33.76 35.43
C GLU A 477 -33.48 33.44 35.51
N GLU A 478 -32.93 32.71 34.54
CA GLU A 478 -31.50 32.34 34.48
C GLU A 478 -30.64 33.46 33.87
N LEU A 479 -31.28 34.43 33.18
CA LEU A 479 -30.57 35.48 32.44
C LEU A 479 -29.64 36.33 33.34
N PRO A 480 -30.05 36.80 34.54
CA PRO A 480 -29.18 37.62 35.40
C PRO A 480 -27.90 36.91 35.85
N ALA A 481 -27.96 35.59 36.09
CA ALA A 481 -26.81 34.79 36.53
C ALA A 481 -25.76 34.59 35.42
N HIS A 482 -26.14 34.78 34.16
CA HIS A 482 -25.33 34.47 32.98
C HIS A 482 -25.08 35.68 32.05
N CYS A 483 -25.42 36.90 32.49
CA CYS A 483 -25.27 38.11 31.68
C CYS A 483 -23.84 38.40 31.26
N GLU A 484 -22.87 38.19 32.16
CA GLU A 484 -21.45 38.44 31.89
C GLU A 484 -20.92 37.50 30.82
N GLN A 485 -21.21 36.20 30.95
CA GLN A 485 -20.83 35.17 29.99
C GLN A 485 -21.51 35.41 28.65
N LEU A 486 -22.79 35.78 28.63
CA LEU A 486 -23.51 36.11 27.40
C LEU A 486 -22.88 37.31 26.69
N ALA A 487 -22.55 38.38 27.41
CA ALA A 487 -22.00 39.60 26.84
C ALA A 487 -20.64 39.39 26.16
N SER A 488 -19.82 38.47 26.68
CA SER A 488 -18.49 38.16 26.13
C SER A 488 -18.53 37.23 24.91
N LEU A 489 -19.63 36.50 24.66
CA LEU A 489 -19.70 35.49 23.58
C LEU A 489 -19.41 36.08 22.19
N PRO A 490 -18.36 35.64 21.48
CA PRO A 490 -18.11 36.07 20.11
C PRO A 490 -19.10 35.41 19.14
N ILE A 491 -20.11 36.16 18.68
CA ILE A 491 -21.11 35.73 17.70
C ILE A 491 -20.81 36.40 16.35
N PRO A 492 -20.32 35.67 15.33
CA PRO A 492 -19.98 36.26 14.03
C PRO A 492 -21.20 36.79 13.26
N ASP A 493 -22.37 36.20 13.49
CA ASP A 493 -23.61 36.61 12.84
C ASP A 493 -24.15 37.91 13.46
N LYS A 494 -24.12 39.00 12.68
CA LYS A 494 -24.56 40.33 13.13
C LYS A 494 -25.99 40.38 13.65
N SER A 495 -26.90 39.56 13.08
CA SER A 495 -28.30 39.55 13.51
C SER A 495 -28.47 38.89 14.89
N THR A 496 -27.76 37.80 15.13
CA THR A 496 -27.78 37.07 16.40
C THR A 496 -26.99 37.82 17.49
N ALA A 497 -25.89 38.49 17.12
CA ALA A 497 -25.15 39.36 18.04
C ALA A 497 -26.01 40.54 18.53
N LYS A 498 -26.81 41.14 17.64
CA LYS A 498 -27.75 42.20 18.01
C LYS A 498 -28.82 41.71 19.00
N MET A 499 -29.37 40.52 18.79
CA MET A 499 -30.35 39.90 19.71
C MET A 499 -29.75 39.64 21.10
N ARG A 500 -28.50 39.17 21.16
CA ARG A 500 -27.75 39.03 22.42
C ARG A 500 -27.62 40.38 23.13
N ASP A 501 -27.18 41.43 22.42
CA ASP A 501 -26.96 42.75 23.03
C ASP A 501 -28.27 43.34 23.58
N GLU A 502 -29.39 43.16 22.89
CA GLU A 502 -30.69 43.59 23.36
C GLU A 502 -31.15 42.81 24.61
N LEU A 503 -30.91 41.49 24.66
CA LEU A 503 -31.17 40.66 25.84
C LEU A 503 -30.33 41.06 27.06
N VAL A 504 -29.02 41.26 26.85
CA VAL A 504 -28.08 41.70 27.89
C VAL A 504 -28.49 43.08 28.42
N ASN A 505 -28.78 44.04 27.53
CA ASN A 505 -29.22 45.39 27.92
C ASN A 505 -30.52 45.37 28.73
N ALA A 506 -31.47 44.51 28.36
CA ALA A 506 -32.74 44.40 29.05
C ALA A 506 -32.62 43.73 30.44
N ALA A 507 -31.63 42.83 30.63
CA ALA A 507 -31.30 42.30 31.95
C ALA A 507 -30.69 43.35 32.89
N PHE A 508 -29.88 44.28 32.35
CA PHE A 508 -29.28 45.38 33.12
C PHE A 508 -30.24 46.53 33.41
N SER A 509 -31.33 46.70 32.66
CA SER A 509 -32.30 47.79 32.86
C SER A 509 -33.28 47.58 34.02
N GLY A 510 -33.19 46.47 34.75
CA GLY A 510 -34.04 46.15 35.91
C GLY A 510 -35.53 45.97 35.56
N THR A 511 -35.84 45.83 34.27
CA THR A 511 -37.20 45.58 33.79
C THR A 511 -37.49 44.10 33.95
N THR A 512 -38.60 43.72 34.60
CA THR A 512 -39.02 42.32 34.65
C THR A 512 -39.37 41.86 33.24
N LEU A 513 -38.43 41.16 32.61
CA LEU A 513 -38.62 40.54 31.30
C LEU A 513 -39.47 39.29 31.49
N ASP A 514 -40.73 39.38 31.11
CA ASP A 514 -41.55 38.20 30.91
C ASP A 514 -41.26 37.56 29.53
N ARG A 515 -41.83 36.38 29.32
CA ARG A 515 -41.66 35.62 28.08
C ARG A 515 -42.09 36.40 26.84
N GLU A 516 -43.06 37.31 26.96
CA GLU A 516 -43.57 38.12 25.84
C GLU A 516 -42.62 39.27 25.49
N GLY A 517 -42.02 39.91 26.50
CA GLY A 517 -40.97 40.93 26.31
C GLY A 517 -39.76 40.40 25.56
N ILE A 518 -39.29 39.19 25.91
CA ILE A 518 -38.14 38.57 25.24
C ILE A 518 -38.46 38.14 23.80
N ASN A 519 -39.64 37.58 23.54
CA ASN A 519 -40.04 37.19 22.18
C ASN A 519 -40.19 38.39 21.24
N THR A 520 -40.52 39.56 21.79
CA THR A 520 -40.56 40.82 21.04
C THR A 520 -39.16 41.27 20.64
N ILE A 521 -38.17 41.14 21.53
CA ILE A 521 -36.75 41.43 21.28
C ILE A 521 -36.16 40.48 20.22
N LEU A 522 -36.53 39.19 20.27
CA LEU A 522 -36.15 38.21 19.25
C LEU A 522 -36.86 38.40 17.90
N GLY A 523 -37.68 39.45 17.78
CA GLY A 523 -38.18 39.97 16.52
C GLY A 523 -39.40 39.28 15.96
N GLY A 524 -40.45 39.04 16.77
CA GLY A 524 -41.85 38.77 16.36
C GLY A 524 -42.15 37.50 15.54
N ASP A 525 -41.18 37.01 14.77
CA ASP A 525 -41.07 35.71 14.11
C ASP A 525 -40.10 34.78 14.86
N GLY A 526 -39.49 35.24 15.95
CA GLY A 526 -38.82 34.39 16.91
C GLY A 526 -39.83 33.45 17.56
N ALA A 527 -39.89 32.20 17.12
CA ALA A 527 -40.63 31.11 17.74
C ALA A 527 -42.16 30.96 17.47
N THR A 528 -42.63 31.15 16.22
CA THR A 528 -43.66 30.19 15.78
C THR A 528 -42.97 28.84 15.60
N GLY A 529 -43.34 27.88 16.44
CA GLY A 529 -42.70 26.56 16.60
C GLY A 529 -42.76 25.63 15.38
N ARG A 530 -42.36 26.08 14.19
CA ARG A 530 -42.28 25.26 12.98
C ARG A 530 -40.87 25.09 12.42
N ASN A 531 -39.93 26.01 12.67
CA ASN A 531 -38.57 25.92 12.09
C ASN A 531 -37.40 25.93 13.08
N ALA A 532 -37.60 26.23 14.38
CA ALA A 532 -36.53 26.07 15.38
C ALA A 532 -36.30 24.59 15.77
N SER A 533 -37.31 23.73 15.57
CA SER A 533 -37.30 22.29 15.84
C SER A 533 -36.32 21.48 14.98
N ARG A 534 -35.54 22.11 14.09
CA ARG A 534 -34.62 21.40 13.18
C ARG A 534 -33.14 21.76 13.36
N THR A 535 -32.77 22.57 14.35
CA THR A 535 -31.42 23.16 14.36
C THR A 535 -30.50 22.81 15.53
N MET A 536 -30.97 22.21 16.62
CA MET A 536 -30.17 21.40 17.57
C MET A 536 -31.10 20.86 18.67
N GLY A 537 -30.81 19.68 19.23
CA GLY A 537 -31.71 18.96 20.14
C GLY A 537 -31.60 19.34 21.62
N PHE A 538 -31.14 20.55 21.95
CA PHE A 538 -30.99 20.96 23.35
C PHE A 538 -32.34 20.95 24.09
N SER A 539 -32.34 20.40 25.31
CA SER A 539 -33.52 20.32 26.18
C SER A 539 -34.17 21.68 26.43
N PHE A 540 -33.39 22.76 26.58
CA PHE A 540 -33.90 24.13 26.80
C PHE A 540 -34.55 24.80 25.58
N THR A 541 -34.47 24.17 24.41
CA THR A 541 -35.17 24.64 23.19
C THR A 541 -36.45 23.88 22.89
N ARG A 542 -36.69 22.77 23.61
CA ARG A 542 -37.81 21.85 23.43
C ARG A 542 -38.96 22.19 24.37
N ARG A 543 -40.19 21.93 23.93
CA ARG A 543 -41.41 22.19 24.73
C ARG A 543 -41.80 21.03 25.64
N ASP A 544 -41.28 19.84 25.35
CA ASP A 544 -41.58 18.57 26.01
C ASP A 544 -40.51 18.15 27.05
N SER A 545 -39.46 18.95 27.22
CA SER A 545 -38.39 18.68 28.19
C SER A 545 -38.78 19.07 29.62
N ASP A 546 -38.26 18.31 30.58
CA ASP A 546 -38.38 18.62 32.00
C ASP A 546 -37.76 20.00 32.32
N PRO A 547 -38.51 20.95 32.94
CA PRO A 547 -38.03 22.31 33.18
C PRO A 547 -36.76 22.41 34.03
N ASP A 548 -36.60 21.53 35.02
CA ASP A 548 -35.41 21.53 35.89
C ASP A 548 -34.17 21.05 35.12
N ARG A 549 -34.30 19.98 34.33
CA ARG A 549 -33.25 19.53 33.41
C ARG A 549 -32.90 20.60 32.37
N ALA A 550 -33.90 21.26 31.79
CA ALA A 550 -33.69 22.30 30.78
C ALA A 550 -32.91 23.51 31.32
N ARG A 551 -33.19 23.97 32.54
CA ARG A 551 -32.40 25.03 33.21
C ARG A 551 -30.96 24.59 33.48
N SER A 552 -30.78 23.37 34.00
CA SER A 552 -29.45 22.79 34.25
C SER A 552 -28.61 22.69 32.97
N ASP A 553 -29.22 22.21 31.88
CA ASP A 553 -28.54 22.08 30.59
C ASP A 553 -28.23 23.45 29.95
N LEU A 554 -29.08 24.47 30.17
CA LEU A 554 -28.82 25.84 29.72
C LEU A 554 -27.62 26.45 30.44
N ALA A 555 -27.56 26.34 31.77
CA ALA A 555 -26.44 26.80 32.57
C ALA A 555 -25.14 26.09 32.16
N ALA A 556 -25.18 24.75 32.02
CA ALA A 556 -24.04 23.96 31.60
C ALA A 556 -23.55 24.33 30.18
N ALA A 557 -24.46 24.60 29.24
CA ALA A 557 -24.10 25.02 27.89
C ALA A 557 -23.35 26.36 27.90
N VAL A 558 -23.84 27.33 28.69
CA VAL A 558 -23.20 28.66 28.83
C VAL A 558 -21.80 28.53 29.41
N GLU A 559 -21.62 27.73 30.47
CA GLU A 559 -20.31 27.49 31.08
C GLU A 559 -19.32 26.83 30.12
N ILE A 560 -19.76 25.81 29.38
CA ILE A 560 -18.91 25.10 28.42
C ILE A 560 -18.46 26.02 27.29
N ILE A 561 -19.34 26.89 26.82
CA ILE A 561 -19.03 27.82 25.73
C ILE A 561 -18.06 28.90 26.21
N ALA A 562 -18.26 29.46 27.42
CA ALA A 562 -17.32 30.40 28.02
C ALA A 562 -15.93 29.76 28.23
N ALA A 563 -15.87 28.53 28.76
CA ALA A 563 -14.61 27.79 28.91
C ALA A 563 -13.95 27.45 27.58
N SER A 564 -14.74 27.21 26.52
CA SER A 564 -14.20 26.94 25.18
C SER A 564 -13.46 28.15 24.61
N GLU A 565 -13.96 29.36 24.87
CA GLU A 565 -13.30 30.59 24.43
C GLU A 565 -11.94 30.79 25.13
N GLU A 566 -11.87 30.53 26.43
CA GLU A 566 -10.61 30.63 27.19
C GLU A 566 -9.57 29.63 26.68
N VAL A 567 -10.00 28.39 26.42
CA VAL A 567 -9.14 27.34 25.87
C VAL A 567 -8.69 27.67 24.45
N ASP A 568 -9.56 28.24 23.62
CA ASP A 568 -9.22 28.65 22.25
C ASP A 568 -8.18 29.77 22.22
N LYS A 569 -8.31 30.77 23.11
CA LYS A 569 -7.30 31.82 23.30
C LYS A 569 -5.96 31.24 23.77
N ALA A 570 -5.98 30.38 24.79
CA ALA A 570 -4.78 29.72 25.29
C ALA A 570 -4.11 28.84 24.22
N LEU A 571 -4.90 28.15 23.39
CA LEU A 571 -4.40 27.30 22.31
C LEU A 571 -3.76 28.13 21.19
N ALA A 572 -4.34 29.28 20.84
CA ALA A 572 -3.74 30.21 19.88
C ALA A 572 -2.38 30.71 20.37
N ASP A 573 -2.30 31.13 21.64
CA ASP A 573 -1.05 31.57 22.27
C ASP A 573 0.00 30.46 22.35
N ALA A 574 -0.41 29.23 22.71
CA ALA A 574 0.49 28.08 22.79
C ALA A 574 1.02 27.68 21.39
N THR A 575 0.18 27.80 20.36
CA THR A 575 0.56 27.53 18.97
C THR A 575 1.58 28.54 18.46
N GLU A 576 1.41 29.83 18.75
CA GLU A 576 2.40 30.86 18.40
C GLU A 576 3.71 30.69 19.17
N ARG A 577 3.65 30.31 20.46
CA ARG A 577 4.86 29.96 21.24
C ARG A 577 5.60 28.76 20.66
N LEU A 578 4.89 27.71 20.26
CA LEU A 578 5.49 26.54 19.61
C LEU A 578 6.19 26.91 18.30
N LYS A 579 5.56 27.76 17.47
CA LYS A 579 6.17 28.25 16.22
C LYS A 579 7.46 29.04 16.46
N ARG A 580 7.53 29.79 17.56
CA ARG A 580 8.68 30.63 17.90
C ARG A 580 9.83 29.83 18.51
N ASP A 581 9.53 28.98 19.49
CA ASP A 581 10.53 28.40 20.39
C ASP A 581 10.86 26.93 20.05
N LEU A 582 9.98 26.21 19.34
CA LEU A 582 10.14 24.81 18.89
C LEU A 582 10.60 23.84 20.00
N THR A 583 10.18 24.06 21.25
CA THR A 583 10.52 23.22 22.40
C THR A 583 9.50 22.10 22.66
N GLU A 584 9.96 21.02 23.30
CA GLU A 584 9.11 19.90 23.71
C GLU A 584 8.04 20.31 24.74
N GLU A 585 8.36 21.28 25.59
CA GLU A 585 7.44 21.87 26.57
C GLU A 585 6.29 22.63 25.89
N ALA A 586 6.59 23.42 24.84
CA ALA A 586 5.58 24.13 24.06
C ALA A 586 4.67 23.17 23.27
N LEU A 587 5.22 22.06 22.79
CA LEU A 587 4.46 21.02 22.10
C LEU A 587 3.50 20.30 23.06
N SER A 588 3.98 19.94 24.26
CA SER A 588 3.18 19.31 25.31
C SER A 588 2.02 20.20 25.76
N GLU A 589 2.29 21.50 25.94
CA GLU A 589 1.27 22.49 26.30
C GLU A 589 0.18 22.62 25.24
N GLN A 590 0.57 22.67 23.96
CA GLN A 590 -0.37 22.71 22.84
C GLN A 590 -1.25 21.45 22.80
N GLN A 591 -0.65 20.27 22.98
CA GLN A 591 -1.38 19.00 22.98
C GLN A 591 -2.40 18.91 24.13
N ARG A 592 -2.05 19.41 25.33
CA ARG A 592 -2.95 19.49 26.48
C ARG A 592 -4.17 20.38 26.19
N LEU A 593 -3.95 21.53 25.56
CA LEU A 593 -5.01 22.47 25.20
C LEU A 593 -5.92 21.93 24.07
N ILE A 594 -5.35 21.22 23.10
CA ILE A 594 -6.15 20.50 22.07
C ILE A 594 -7.06 19.44 22.72
N ALA A 595 -6.55 18.70 23.70
CA ALA A 595 -7.34 17.70 24.42
C ALA A 595 -8.45 18.34 25.28
N ALA A 596 -8.17 19.48 25.93
CA ALA A 596 -9.18 20.25 26.66
C ALA A 596 -10.28 20.78 25.73
N GLN A 597 -9.91 21.36 24.57
CA GLN A 597 -10.85 21.86 23.57
C GLN A 597 -11.77 20.73 23.06
N ARG A 598 -11.20 19.55 22.80
CA ARG A 598 -11.96 18.38 22.37
C ARG A 598 -12.97 17.93 23.43
N THR A 599 -12.55 17.87 24.70
CA THR A 599 -13.42 17.49 25.82
C THR A 599 -14.62 18.43 25.96
N LEU A 600 -14.40 19.75 25.84
CA LEU A 600 -15.47 20.75 25.91
C LEU A 600 -16.47 20.62 24.74
N ARG A 601 -15.97 20.38 23.51
CA ARG A 601 -16.84 20.13 22.35
C ARG A 601 -17.67 18.86 22.51
N GLU A 602 -17.09 17.80 23.06
CA GLU A 602 -17.80 16.55 23.34
C GLU A 602 -18.91 16.75 24.39
N ARG A 603 -18.64 17.51 25.46
CA ARG A 603 -19.67 17.86 26.47
C ARG A 603 -20.80 18.72 25.89
N LEU A 604 -20.48 19.70 25.04
CA LEU A 604 -21.50 20.54 24.39
C LEU A 604 -22.37 19.71 23.42
N ALA A 605 -21.76 18.79 22.68
CA ALA A 605 -22.48 17.89 21.78
C ALA A 605 -23.40 16.91 22.55
N GLN A 606 -23.00 16.47 23.75
CA GLN A 606 -23.86 15.67 24.63
C GLN A 606 -25.11 16.45 25.04
N LEU A 607 -24.97 17.72 25.44
CA LEU A 607 -26.12 18.57 25.76
C LEU A 607 -27.06 18.77 24.55
N ALA A 608 -26.51 18.83 23.33
CA ALA A 608 -27.29 18.98 22.09
C ALA A 608 -28.00 17.69 21.61
N GLY A 609 -27.62 16.53 22.16
CA GLY A 609 -28.07 15.21 21.70
C GLY A 609 -28.62 14.30 22.79
N THR A 610 -28.92 14.82 23.99
CA THR A 610 -29.58 14.02 25.01
C THR A 610 -31.08 13.92 24.69
N ASP A 611 -31.56 12.68 24.56
CA ASP A 611 -32.96 12.32 24.30
C ASP A 611 -33.94 12.97 25.28
#